data_AF-A0A1Y3SHX2-F1
#
_entry.id   AF-A0A1Y3SHX2-F1
#
_cell.length_a   1.000
_cell.length_b   1.000
_cell.length_c   1.000
_cell.angle_alpha   90.00
_cell.angle_beta   90.00
_cell.angle_gamma   90.00
#
_symmetry.space_group_name_H-M   'P 1'
#
loop_
_entity.id
_entity.type
_entity.pdbx_description
1 polymer ?
#
loop_
_entity_poly.entity_id
_entity_poly.type
_entity_poly.pdbx_seq_one_letter_code
_entity_poly.pdbx_strand_id
1 'polypeptide(L)'
;MKIHQDYLDTYKDQEKAIKCLCALLDWPYIATVYFGNLGDDGTLDLSGYYRQIQMKQYQDRNFETSLADGELGKDAEAIRDWRASQWTKKDTQNMNYAISVIGYDPFDVDEITDEDRKYCFNMLAGYCDAEGVRDDSSKIQAIIQITQLHLQCRKIDKVINEELMLKMPNETKLRALSDTKGKFLNSISTIVKDNGLSANYNDSNRAGKNTLSMKMKEIAEIGFEQIRTNLFDIHTAEAMRQVADISNRSILDQLSLDDSDYVDMIKEQREMLQSKTEQCEELEEENRCLKNKIAELESYKIKKR
;
A
#
# COMPACT_ATOMS: atom_id res chain seq x y z
N MET A 1 -36.40 -14.48 -22.39
CA MET A 1 -36.72 -14.96 -23.76
C MET A 1 -37.36 -16.34 -23.64
N LYS A 2 -38.52 -16.58 -24.23
CA LYS A 2 -39.30 -17.82 -24.01
C LYS A 2 -38.50 -19.10 -24.32
N ILE A 3 -37.75 -19.09 -25.43
CA ILE A 3 -36.90 -20.20 -25.86
C ILE A 3 -35.79 -20.55 -24.85
N HIS A 4 -35.16 -19.56 -24.23
CA HIS A 4 -34.16 -19.81 -23.17
C HIS A 4 -34.79 -20.48 -21.95
N GLN A 5 -35.99 -20.05 -21.56
CA GLN A 5 -36.71 -20.64 -20.44
C GLN A 5 -37.09 -22.10 -20.73
N ASP A 6 -37.54 -22.40 -21.96
CA ASP A 6 -37.88 -23.76 -22.37
C ASP A 6 -36.65 -24.70 -22.27
N TYR A 7 -35.46 -24.23 -22.67
CA TYR A 7 -34.22 -25.00 -22.50
C TYR A 7 -33.79 -25.13 -21.04
N LEU A 8 -33.96 -24.08 -20.23
CA LEU A 8 -33.67 -24.13 -18.81
C LEU A 8 -34.58 -25.14 -18.08
N ASP A 9 -35.86 -25.17 -18.40
CA ASP A 9 -36.83 -26.11 -17.82
C ASP A 9 -36.51 -27.56 -18.24
N THR A 10 -35.99 -27.75 -19.47
CA THR A 10 -35.60 -29.05 -20.01
C THR A 10 -34.32 -29.60 -19.38
N TYR A 11 -33.26 -28.79 -19.33
CA TYR A 11 -31.93 -29.25 -18.91
C TYR A 11 -31.64 -28.99 -17.43
N LYS A 12 -32.41 -28.13 -16.77
CA LYS A 12 -32.21 -27.68 -15.38
C LYS A 12 -30.79 -27.18 -15.09
N ASP A 13 -30.16 -26.64 -16.12
CA ASP A 13 -28.75 -26.26 -16.13
C ASP A 13 -28.62 -25.02 -17.02
N GLN A 14 -28.26 -23.90 -16.41
CA GLN A 14 -28.18 -22.59 -17.07
C GLN A 14 -27.11 -22.58 -18.15
N GLU A 15 -25.99 -23.28 -17.93
CA GLU A 15 -24.88 -23.30 -18.86
C GLU A 15 -25.25 -24.09 -20.12
N LYS A 16 -25.94 -25.21 -19.95
CA LYS A 16 -26.47 -25.98 -21.09
C LYS A 16 -27.55 -25.20 -21.82
N ALA A 17 -28.45 -24.53 -21.09
CA ALA A 17 -29.53 -23.75 -21.69
C ALA A 17 -29.00 -22.61 -22.57
N ILE A 18 -27.98 -21.87 -22.11
CA ILE A 18 -27.37 -20.79 -22.90
C ILE A 18 -26.56 -21.34 -24.08
N LYS A 19 -25.84 -22.46 -23.92
CA LYS A 19 -25.10 -23.10 -25.02
C LYS A 19 -26.05 -23.54 -26.14
N CYS A 20 -27.18 -24.15 -25.79
CA CYS A 20 -28.22 -24.52 -26.75
C CYS A 20 -28.86 -23.29 -27.42
N LEU A 21 -29.11 -22.22 -26.67
CA LEU A 21 -29.63 -20.98 -27.23
C LEU A 21 -28.63 -20.35 -28.21
N CYS A 22 -27.34 -20.32 -27.86
CA CYS A 22 -26.27 -19.80 -28.72
C CYS A 22 -26.17 -20.61 -30.02
N ALA A 23 -26.25 -21.94 -29.94
CA ALA A 23 -26.27 -22.81 -31.11
C ALA A 23 -27.49 -22.56 -32.02
N LEU A 24 -28.67 -22.32 -31.44
CA LEU A 24 -29.90 -22.10 -32.20
C LEU A 24 -29.91 -20.76 -32.94
N LEU A 25 -29.37 -19.71 -32.32
CA LEU A 25 -29.41 -18.34 -32.83
C LEU A 25 -28.13 -17.94 -33.57
N ASP A 26 -27.19 -18.89 -33.72
CA ASP A 26 -25.83 -18.66 -34.20
C ASP A 26 -25.10 -17.53 -33.47
N TRP A 27 -25.34 -17.42 -32.15
CA TRP A 27 -24.60 -16.50 -31.29
C TRP A 27 -23.31 -17.16 -30.82
N PRO A 28 -22.21 -16.41 -30.69
CA PRO A 28 -21.01 -16.94 -30.06
C PRO A 28 -21.29 -17.26 -28.59
N TYR A 29 -20.88 -18.45 -28.16
CA TYR A 29 -20.73 -18.76 -26.74
C TYR A 29 -19.37 -18.27 -26.26
N ILE A 30 -19.35 -17.29 -25.35
CA ILE A 30 -18.13 -16.77 -24.74
C ILE A 30 -18.22 -17.04 -23.24
N ALA A 31 -17.39 -17.94 -22.72
CA ALA A 31 -17.48 -18.40 -21.34
C ALA A 31 -17.30 -17.24 -20.35
N THR A 32 -16.37 -16.31 -20.62
CA THR A 32 -16.12 -15.14 -19.75
C THR A 32 -17.34 -14.23 -19.65
N VAL A 33 -18.06 -14.04 -20.75
CA VAL A 33 -19.31 -13.25 -20.82
C VAL A 33 -20.43 -14.00 -20.11
N TYR A 34 -20.56 -15.31 -20.29
CA TYR A 34 -21.57 -16.12 -19.61
C TYR A 34 -21.44 -16.00 -18.09
N PHE A 35 -20.28 -16.37 -17.55
CA PHE A 35 -20.09 -16.34 -16.10
C PHE A 35 -20.13 -14.90 -15.56
N GLY A 36 -19.74 -13.89 -16.35
CA GLY A 36 -19.76 -12.48 -15.93
C GLY A 36 -21.17 -11.91 -15.77
N ASN A 37 -22.17 -12.56 -16.39
CA ASN A 37 -23.59 -12.20 -16.29
C ASN A 37 -24.39 -13.20 -15.45
N LEU A 38 -23.71 -14.13 -14.75
CA LEU A 38 -24.34 -15.06 -13.82
C LEU A 38 -24.44 -14.39 -12.45
N GLY A 39 -25.65 -14.28 -11.89
CA GLY A 39 -25.89 -13.78 -10.55
C GLY A 39 -25.46 -14.77 -9.46
N ASP A 40 -25.38 -14.29 -8.22
CA ASP A 40 -25.05 -15.11 -7.04
C ASP A 40 -26.09 -16.22 -6.78
N ASP A 41 -27.32 -16.03 -7.27
CA ASP A 41 -28.41 -16.99 -7.26
C ASP A 41 -28.32 -18.04 -8.38
N GLY A 42 -27.29 -17.95 -9.24
CA GLY A 42 -27.12 -18.79 -10.41
C GLY A 42 -28.03 -18.40 -11.58
N THR A 43 -28.74 -17.28 -11.53
CA THR A 43 -29.59 -16.81 -12.63
C THR A 43 -28.75 -16.04 -13.64
N LEU A 44 -28.91 -16.36 -14.93
CA LEU A 44 -28.22 -15.65 -16.02
C LEU A 44 -28.97 -14.36 -16.42
N ASP A 45 -28.31 -13.22 -16.38
CA ASP A 45 -28.77 -12.01 -17.09
C ASP A 45 -28.55 -12.18 -18.60
N LEU A 46 -29.55 -12.77 -19.25
CA LEU A 46 -29.54 -13.00 -20.69
C LEU A 46 -29.45 -11.69 -21.50
N SER A 47 -30.02 -10.59 -20.97
CA SER A 47 -29.99 -9.29 -21.66
C SER A 47 -28.60 -8.67 -21.62
N GLY A 48 -27.94 -8.78 -20.47
CA GLY A 48 -26.53 -8.41 -20.28
C GLY A 48 -25.61 -9.24 -21.16
N TYR A 49 -25.80 -10.57 -21.18
CA TYR A 49 -25.06 -11.49 -22.05
C TYR A 49 -25.18 -11.07 -23.52
N TYR A 50 -26.40 -10.93 -24.03
CA TYR A 50 -26.66 -10.54 -25.42
C TYR A 50 -26.02 -9.20 -25.76
N ARG A 51 -26.09 -8.21 -24.88
CA ARG A 51 -25.49 -6.89 -25.13
C ARG A 51 -23.97 -6.97 -25.26
N GLN A 52 -23.31 -7.79 -24.43
CA GLN A 52 -21.85 -7.91 -24.43
C GLN A 52 -21.32 -8.64 -25.66
N ILE A 53 -21.99 -9.69 -26.13
CA ILE A 53 -21.56 -10.42 -27.34
C ILE A 53 -21.73 -9.60 -28.64
N GLN A 54 -22.44 -8.47 -28.59
CA GLN A 54 -22.58 -7.52 -29.71
C GLN A 54 -21.49 -6.44 -29.74
N MET A 55 -20.57 -6.44 -28.77
CA MET A 55 -19.46 -5.47 -28.74
C MET A 55 -18.48 -5.74 -29.89
N LYS A 56 -17.79 -4.68 -30.35
CA LYS A 56 -16.87 -4.71 -31.51
C LYS A 56 -15.85 -5.86 -31.48
N GLN A 57 -15.38 -6.24 -30.29
CA GLN A 57 -14.41 -7.33 -30.10
C GLN A 57 -14.96 -8.74 -30.45
N TYR A 58 -16.28 -8.89 -30.58
CA TYR A 58 -16.96 -10.14 -30.89
C TYR A 58 -17.76 -10.08 -32.20
N GLN A 59 -17.62 -8.99 -32.98
CA GLN A 59 -18.44 -8.71 -34.16
C GLN A 59 -18.37 -9.81 -35.25
N ASP A 60 -17.23 -10.51 -35.36
CA ASP A 60 -17.00 -11.57 -36.34
C ASP A 60 -17.04 -12.98 -35.71
N ARG A 61 -17.62 -13.11 -34.51
CA ARG A 61 -17.74 -14.39 -33.81
C ARG A 61 -19.16 -14.95 -33.93
N ASN A 62 -19.24 -16.25 -34.10
CA ASN A 62 -20.47 -17.03 -34.15
C ASN A 62 -20.32 -18.33 -33.35
N PHE A 63 -21.33 -19.20 -33.34
CA PHE A 63 -21.27 -20.42 -32.55
C PHE A 63 -20.15 -21.38 -33.02
N GLU A 64 -19.87 -21.41 -34.33
CA GLU A 64 -18.78 -22.23 -34.90
C GLU A 64 -17.41 -21.76 -34.40
N THR A 65 -17.16 -20.45 -34.34
CA THR A 65 -15.90 -19.91 -33.78
C THR A 65 -15.73 -20.27 -32.30
N SER A 66 -16.81 -20.29 -31.52
CA SER A 66 -16.76 -20.73 -30.12
C SER A 66 -16.37 -22.20 -29.97
N LEU A 67 -16.78 -23.05 -30.92
CA LEU A 67 -16.37 -24.45 -30.96
C LEU A 67 -14.89 -24.58 -31.32
N ALA A 68 -14.43 -23.84 -32.33
CA ALA A 68 -13.03 -23.84 -32.76
C ALA A 68 -12.08 -23.31 -31.68
N ASP A 69 -12.49 -22.27 -30.94
CA ASP A 69 -11.72 -21.66 -29.85
C ASP A 69 -11.77 -22.47 -28.53
N GLY A 70 -12.53 -23.57 -28.50
CA GLY A 70 -12.68 -24.40 -27.29
C GLY A 70 -13.45 -23.73 -26.15
N GLU A 71 -14.26 -22.70 -26.43
CA GLU A 71 -15.02 -21.95 -25.41
C GLU A 71 -15.97 -22.85 -24.62
N LEU A 72 -16.54 -23.88 -25.25
CA LEU A 72 -17.49 -24.77 -24.60
C LEU A 72 -16.87 -25.63 -23.49
N GLY A 73 -15.56 -25.83 -23.52
CA GLY A 73 -14.82 -26.63 -22.53
C GLY A 73 -14.22 -25.80 -21.39
N LYS A 74 -14.34 -24.47 -21.43
CA LYS A 74 -13.85 -23.58 -20.36
C LYS A 74 -14.79 -23.67 -19.17
N ASP A 75 -14.31 -24.28 -18.10
CA ASP A 75 -15.07 -24.43 -16.85
C ASP A 75 -15.00 -23.17 -15.98
N ALA A 76 -15.80 -23.17 -14.91
CA ALA A 76 -15.87 -22.05 -13.97
C ALA A 76 -14.52 -21.76 -13.28
N GLU A 77 -13.66 -22.77 -13.11
CA GLU A 77 -12.34 -22.64 -12.49
C GLU A 77 -11.37 -21.89 -13.42
N ALA A 78 -11.28 -22.29 -14.69
CA ALA A 78 -10.49 -21.62 -15.71
C ALA A 78 -10.91 -20.15 -15.91
N ILE A 79 -12.21 -19.87 -15.78
CA ILE A 79 -12.76 -18.51 -15.90
C ILE A 79 -12.55 -17.69 -14.62
N ARG A 80 -12.58 -18.31 -13.44
CA ARG A 80 -12.21 -17.69 -12.16
C ARG A 80 -10.75 -17.26 -12.20
N ASP A 81 -9.87 -18.12 -12.70
CA ASP A 81 -8.45 -17.83 -12.84
C ASP A 81 -8.21 -16.73 -13.88
N TRP A 82 -8.95 -16.73 -15.00
CA TRP A 82 -8.94 -15.63 -15.98
C TRP A 82 -9.39 -14.30 -15.36
N ARG A 83 -10.46 -14.29 -14.55
CA ARG A 83 -10.92 -13.09 -13.82
C ARG A 83 -9.92 -12.62 -12.77
N ALA A 84 -9.31 -13.55 -12.04
CA ALA A 84 -8.29 -13.23 -11.04
C ALA A 84 -7.08 -12.54 -11.71
N SER A 85 -6.74 -12.98 -12.93
CA SER A 85 -5.71 -12.40 -13.79
C SER A 85 -6.10 -11.02 -14.38
N GLN A 86 -7.38 -10.66 -14.44
CA GLN A 86 -7.77 -9.31 -14.88
C GLN A 86 -7.37 -8.25 -13.83
N TRP A 87 -6.72 -7.21 -14.32
CA TRP A 87 -6.33 -6.05 -13.53
C TRP A 87 -7.54 -5.19 -13.20
N THR A 88 -7.82 -5.00 -11.91
CA THR A 88 -8.83 -4.03 -11.49
C THR A 88 -8.27 -2.61 -11.60
N LYS A 89 -9.16 -1.61 -11.53
CA LYS A 89 -8.75 -0.20 -11.46
C LYS A 89 -7.82 0.07 -10.27
N LYS A 90 -8.09 -0.57 -9.13
CA LYS A 90 -7.26 -0.46 -7.92
C LYS A 90 -5.88 -1.11 -8.11
N ASP A 91 -5.83 -2.29 -8.73
CA ASP A 91 -4.55 -2.96 -9.01
C ASP A 91 -3.67 -2.10 -9.93
N THR A 92 -4.29 -1.51 -10.96
CA THR A 92 -3.60 -0.63 -11.91
C THR A 92 -3.11 0.65 -11.21
N GLN A 93 -3.91 1.23 -10.31
CA GLN A 93 -3.50 2.37 -9.48
C GLN A 93 -2.31 2.02 -8.59
N ASN A 94 -2.35 0.86 -7.93
CA ASN A 94 -1.28 0.40 -7.04
C ASN A 94 0.02 0.12 -7.80
N MET A 95 -0.04 -0.48 -8.99
CA MET A 95 1.12 -0.64 -9.87
C MET A 95 1.69 0.71 -10.29
N ASN A 96 0.86 1.61 -10.82
CA ASN A 96 1.32 2.94 -11.24
C ASN A 96 1.94 3.71 -10.07
N TYR A 97 1.37 3.58 -8.87
CA TYR A 97 1.89 4.17 -7.66
C TYR A 97 3.27 3.60 -7.29
N ALA A 98 3.40 2.27 -7.21
CA ALA A 98 4.65 1.62 -6.89
C ALA A 98 5.75 1.97 -7.91
N ILE A 99 5.44 1.96 -9.21
CA ILE A 99 6.37 2.37 -10.28
C ILE A 99 6.76 3.84 -10.12
N SER A 100 5.82 4.73 -9.75
CA SER A 100 6.13 6.16 -9.55
C SER A 100 7.10 6.39 -8.38
N VAL A 101 7.08 5.52 -7.37
CA VAL A 101 7.97 5.58 -6.20
C VAL A 101 9.34 4.95 -6.50
N ILE A 102 9.36 3.84 -7.22
CA ILE A 102 10.56 3.04 -7.47
C ILE A 102 11.33 3.53 -8.71
N GLY A 103 10.63 4.15 -9.66
CA GLY A 103 11.18 4.66 -10.91
C GLY A 103 11.27 3.65 -12.06
N TYR A 104 10.99 2.37 -11.80
CA TYR A 104 10.97 1.29 -12.80
C TYR A 104 10.03 0.16 -12.35
N ASP A 105 9.76 -0.81 -13.24
CA ASP A 105 9.00 -2.03 -12.92
C ASP A 105 9.97 -3.11 -12.37
N PRO A 106 9.91 -3.46 -11.07
CA PRO A 106 10.80 -4.45 -10.48
C PRO A 106 10.38 -5.90 -10.74
N PHE A 107 9.23 -6.14 -11.39
CA PHE A 107 8.66 -7.46 -11.66
C PHE A 107 8.51 -7.74 -13.15
N ASP A 108 9.10 -6.91 -14.02
CA ASP A 108 9.15 -7.12 -15.47
C ASP A 108 10.18 -8.21 -15.82
N VAL A 109 9.83 -9.45 -15.48
CA VAL A 109 10.66 -10.64 -15.69
C VAL A 109 9.78 -11.76 -16.24
N ASP A 110 10.29 -12.48 -17.25
CA ASP A 110 9.52 -13.46 -18.04
C ASP A 110 8.89 -14.60 -17.21
N GLU A 111 9.43 -14.91 -16.03
CA GLU A 111 8.94 -16.01 -15.18
C GLU A 111 7.82 -15.62 -14.19
N ILE A 112 7.40 -14.35 -14.15
CA ILE A 112 6.33 -13.86 -13.25
C ILE A 112 5.03 -13.72 -14.02
N THR A 113 3.99 -14.46 -13.60
CA THR A 113 2.66 -14.38 -14.23
C THR A 113 1.97 -13.04 -13.92
N ASP A 114 0.97 -12.65 -14.72
CA ASP A 114 0.19 -11.44 -14.45
C ASP A 114 -0.52 -11.47 -13.08
N GLU A 115 -0.93 -12.65 -12.62
CA GLU A 115 -1.52 -12.82 -11.29
C GLU A 115 -0.49 -12.54 -10.18
N ASP A 116 0.73 -13.07 -10.34
CA ASP A 116 1.84 -12.86 -9.42
C ASP A 116 2.26 -11.38 -9.42
N ARG A 117 2.35 -10.74 -10.59
CA ARG A 117 2.64 -9.30 -10.74
C ARG A 117 1.60 -8.46 -9.99
N LYS A 118 0.31 -8.74 -10.19
CA LYS A 118 -0.78 -8.06 -9.49
C LYS A 118 -0.67 -8.21 -7.97
N TYR A 119 -0.40 -9.42 -7.48
CA TYR A 119 -0.18 -9.65 -6.04
C TYR A 119 0.99 -8.82 -5.52
N CYS A 120 2.13 -8.86 -6.22
CA CYS A 120 3.34 -8.14 -5.84
C CYS A 120 3.12 -6.63 -5.82
N PHE A 121 2.52 -6.02 -6.83
CA PHE A 121 2.27 -4.58 -6.87
C PHE A 121 1.30 -4.10 -5.79
N ASN A 122 0.27 -4.88 -5.48
CA ASN A 122 -0.65 -4.54 -4.39
C ASN A 122 0.04 -4.54 -3.03
N MET A 123 0.94 -5.49 -2.79
CA MET A 123 1.68 -5.57 -1.55
C MET A 123 2.77 -4.49 -1.47
N LEU A 124 3.46 -4.25 -2.60
CA LEU A 124 4.52 -3.24 -2.71
C LEU A 124 3.98 -1.83 -2.51
N ALA A 125 2.81 -1.52 -3.07
CA ALA A 125 2.13 -0.24 -2.85
C ALA A 125 1.92 0.05 -1.35
N GLY A 126 1.55 -0.96 -0.56
CA GLY A 126 1.40 -0.80 0.90
C GLY A 126 2.73 -0.51 1.61
N TYR A 127 3.85 -1.05 1.13
CA TYR A 127 5.18 -0.72 1.67
C TYR A 127 5.69 0.65 1.20
N CYS A 128 5.31 1.10 0.01
CA CYS A 128 5.66 2.43 -0.51
C CYS A 128 5.06 3.58 0.30
N ASP A 129 4.00 3.31 1.08
CA ASP A 129 3.41 4.27 2.02
C ASP A 129 4.19 4.42 3.33
N ALA A 130 5.19 3.56 3.59
CA ALA A 130 6.00 3.64 4.79
C ALA A 130 6.98 4.83 4.78
N GLU A 131 7.15 5.45 5.93
CA GLU A 131 7.88 6.72 6.08
C GLU A 131 9.36 6.61 5.68
N GLY A 132 9.79 7.49 4.77
CA GLY A 132 11.18 7.58 4.30
C GLY A 132 11.60 6.48 3.32
N VAL A 133 10.66 5.70 2.77
CA VAL A 133 10.96 4.74 1.69
C VAL A 133 11.29 5.48 0.38
N ARG A 134 10.56 6.55 0.06
CA ARG A 134 10.76 7.32 -1.18
C ARG A 134 12.14 7.96 -1.30
N ASP A 135 12.75 8.28 -0.17
CA ASP A 135 14.02 9.02 -0.11
C ASP A 135 15.23 8.10 0.12
N ASP A 136 15.01 6.79 0.30
CA ASP A 136 16.05 5.82 0.67
C ASP A 136 16.07 4.61 -0.27
N SER A 137 17.03 4.62 -1.20
CA SER A 137 17.21 3.55 -2.18
C SER A 137 17.46 2.18 -1.55
N SER A 138 18.04 2.11 -0.33
CA SER A 138 18.28 0.84 0.35
C SER A 138 16.97 0.24 0.87
N LYS A 139 16.06 1.09 1.37
CA LYS A 139 14.71 0.68 1.77
C LYS A 139 13.86 0.25 0.58
N ILE A 140 13.98 0.95 -0.56
CA ILE A 140 13.31 0.55 -1.81
C ILE A 140 13.73 -0.87 -2.20
N GLN A 141 15.03 -1.17 -2.17
CA GLN A 141 15.52 -2.51 -2.50
C GLN A 141 15.03 -3.57 -1.48
N ALA A 142 15.00 -3.21 -0.20
CA ALA A 142 14.52 -4.08 0.86
C ALA A 142 13.03 -4.45 0.69
N ILE A 143 12.17 -3.49 0.36
CA ILE A 143 10.72 -3.76 0.17
C ILE A 143 10.46 -4.60 -1.09
N ILE A 144 11.24 -4.41 -2.17
CA ILE A 144 11.17 -5.25 -3.38
C ILE A 144 11.54 -6.69 -3.01
N GLN A 145 12.63 -6.88 -2.26
CA GLN A 145 13.09 -8.20 -1.83
C GLN A 145 12.08 -8.88 -0.90
N ILE A 146 11.53 -8.17 0.09
CA ILE A 146 10.45 -8.66 0.95
C ILE A 146 9.25 -9.08 0.09
N THR A 147 8.93 -8.31 -0.95
CA THR A 147 7.81 -8.62 -1.83
C THR A 147 7.99 -9.92 -2.61
N GLN A 148 9.20 -10.13 -3.14
CA GLN A 148 9.56 -11.37 -3.83
C GLN A 148 9.56 -12.58 -2.89
N LEU A 149 10.06 -12.44 -1.65
CA LEU A 149 10.07 -13.52 -0.67
C LEU A 149 8.65 -13.95 -0.26
N HIS A 150 7.71 -13.00 -0.11
CA HIS A 150 6.31 -13.34 0.15
C HIS A 150 5.66 -14.07 -1.03
N LEU A 151 5.96 -13.67 -2.27
CA LEU A 151 5.49 -14.39 -3.45
C LEU A 151 5.99 -15.84 -3.45
N GLN A 152 7.28 -16.05 -3.14
CA GLN A 152 7.87 -17.39 -3.02
C GLN A 152 7.20 -18.22 -1.91
N CYS A 153 6.91 -17.62 -0.74
CA CYS A 153 6.14 -18.28 0.32
C CYS A 153 4.75 -18.72 -0.17
N ARG A 154 4.03 -17.87 -0.91
CA ARG A 154 2.72 -18.20 -1.49
C ARG A 154 2.82 -19.37 -2.47
N LYS A 155 3.85 -19.41 -3.33
CA LYS A 155 4.08 -20.54 -4.24
C LYS A 155 4.37 -21.82 -3.49
N ILE A 156 5.18 -21.77 -2.43
CA ILE A 156 5.43 -22.92 -1.56
C ILE A 156 4.12 -23.41 -0.92
N ASP A 157 3.28 -22.51 -0.42
CA ASP A 157 1.98 -22.87 0.16
C ASP A 157 1.06 -23.57 -0.85
N LYS A 158 1.04 -23.11 -2.10
CA LYS A 158 0.29 -23.78 -3.18
C LYS A 158 0.79 -25.21 -3.38
N VAL A 159 2.11 -25.41 -3.49
CA VAL A 159 2.71 -26.74 -3.69
C VAL A 159 2.48 -27.65 -2.47
N ILE A 160 2.54 -27.11 -1.25
CA ILE A 160 2.23 -27.86 -0.02
C ILE A 160 0.77 -28.35 -0.07
N ASN A 161 -0.17 -27.46 -0.40
CA ASN A 161 -1.58 -27.80 -0.49
C ASN A 161 -1.84 -28.84 -1.59
N GLU A 162 -1.25 -28.68 -2.77
CA GLU A 162 -1.34 -29.66 -3.87
C GLU A 162 -0.83 -31.04 -3.45
N GLU A 163 0.33 -31.09 -2.76
CA GLU A 163 0.93 -32.34 -2.29
C GLU A 163 0.08 -33.03 -1.21
N LEU A 164 -0.54 -32.25 -0.30
CA LEU A 164 -1.45 -32.77 0.73
C LEU A 164 -2.74 -33.35 0.16
N MET A 165 -3.16 -32.91 -1.03
CA MET A 165 -4.33 -33.45 -1.74
C MET A 165 -4.05 -34.75 -2.49
N LEU A 166 -2.79 -35.17 -2.60
CA LEU A 166 -2.43 -36.44 -3.24
C LEU A 166 -2.86 -37.63 -2.37
N LYS A 167 -3.19 -38.75 -3.03
CA LYS A 167 -3.52 -40.02 -2.33
C LYS A 167 -2.37 -40.55 -1.47
N MET A 168 -1.12 -40.24 -1.85
CA MET A 168 0.09 -40.57 -1.11
C MET A 168 0.99 -39.35 -1.05
N PRO A 169 0.81 -38.47 -0.05
CA PRO A 169 1.66 -37.29 0.11
C PRO A 169 3.10 -37.67 0.45
N ASN A 170 4.08 -36.96 -0.11
CA ASN A 170 5.48 -37.15 0.23
C ASN A 170 5.88 -36.32 1.46
N GLU A 171 5.96 -36.95 2.63
CA GLU A 171 6.33 -36.30 3.90
C GLU A 171 7.71 -35.63 3.86
N THR A 172 8.67 -36.18 3.12
CA THR A 172 10.02 -35.60 3.01
C THR A 172 9.99 -34.30 2.22
N LYS A 173 9.22 -34.27 1.12
CA LYS A 173 9.00 -33.07 0.32
C LYS A 173 8.25 -32.00 1.11
N LEU A 174 7.20 -32.37 1.84
CA LEU A 174 6.43 -31.46 2.68
C LEU A 174 7.29 -30.82 3.77
N ARG A 175 8.14 -31.60 4.43
CA ARG A 175 9.08 -31.10 5.44
C ARG A 175 10.09 -30.13 4.84
N ALA A 176 10.71 -30.48 3.70
CA ALA A 176 11.66 -29.61 3.02
C ALA A 176 11.03 -28.28 2.57
N LEU A 177 9.80 -28.31 2.06
CA LEU A 177 9.06 -27.12 1.67
C LEU A 177 8.71 -26.24 2.89
N SER A 178 8.30 -26.85 3.99
CA SER A 178 7.97 -26.15 5.25
C SER A 178 9.21 -25.50 5.87
N ASP A 179 10.34 -26.21 5.88
CA ASP A 179 11.62 -25.68 6.36
C ASP A 179 12.10 -24.51 5.49
N THR A 180 11.94 -24.62 4.16
CA THR A 180 12.28 -23.54 3.22
C THR A 180 11.40 -22.31 3.44
N LYS A 181 10.09 -22.49 3.63
CA LYS A 181 9.17 -21.41 3.99
C LYS A 181 9.60 -20.71 5.28
N GLY A 182 9.95 -21.49 6.31
CA GLY A 182 10.44 -20.94 7.58
C GLY A 182 11.68 -20.07 7.41
N LYS A 183 12.63 -20.48 6.56
CA LYS A 183 13.82 -19.67 6.24
C LYS A 183 13.47 -18.35 5.56
N PHE A 184 12.56 -18.35 4.57
CA PHE A 184 12.12 -17.13 3.91
C PHE A 184 11.41 -16.17 4.86
N LEU A 185 10.54 -16.67 5.74
CA LEU A 185 9.88 -15.85 6.77
C LEU A 185 10.90 -15.24 7.76
N ASN A 186 11.93 -16.00 8.14
CA ASN A 186 13.01 -15.47 8.97
C ASN A 186 13.81 -14.38 8.23
N SER A 187 14.15 -14.59 6.95
CA SER A 187 14.82 -13.58 6.12
C SER A 187 13.97 -12.31 6.00
N ILE A 188 12.65 -12.42 5.78
CA ILE A 188 11.74 -11.28 5.78
C ILE A 188 11.82 -10.52 7.11
N SER A 189 11.74 -11.23 8.25
CA SER A 189 11.81 -10.60 9.57
C SER A 189 13.13 -9.85 9.79
N THR A 190 14.25 -10.43 9.35
CA THR A 190 15.58 -9.80 9.41
C THR A 190 15.63 -8.55 8.53
N ILE A 191 15.22 -8.61 7.27
CA ILE A 191 15.24 -7.45 6.35
C ILE A 191 14.36 -6.32 6.90
N VAL A 192 13.19 -6.63 7.46
CA VAL A 192 12.29 -5.64 8.09
C VAL A 192 12.96 -4.95 9.28
N LYS A 193 13.68 -5.70 10.12
CA LYS A 193 14.40 -5.17 11.28
C LYS A 193 15.58 -4.29 10.86
N ASP A 194 16.41 -4.79 9.96
CA ASP A 194 17.65 -4.13 9.53
C ASP A 194 17.37 -2.81 8.80
N ASN A 195 16.24 -2.69 8.11
CA ASN A 195 15.85 -1.50 7.36
C ASN A 195 14.87 -0.57 8.11
N GLY A 196 14.55 -0.87 9.37
CA GLY A 196 13.64 -0.05 10.19
C GLY A 196 12.24 0.09 9.57
N LEU A 197 11.74 -0.97 8.93
CA LEU A 197 10.43 -0.99 8.27
C LEU A 197 9.30 -1.41 9.24
N SER A 198 9.64 -1.76 10.48
CA SER A 198 8.71 -2.10 11.56
C SER A 198 8.35 -0.86 12.39
N ALA A 199 7.05 -0.65 12.63
CA ALA A 199 6.54 0.39 13.53
C ALA A 199 7.22 0.36 14.92
N ASN A 200 7.49 -0.83 15.47
CA ASN A 200 8.11 -0.99 16.79
C ASN A 200 9.60 -0.59 16.84
N TYR A 201 10.28 -0.49 15.68
CA TYR A 201 11.68 -0.05 15.61
C TYR A 201 11.82 1.40 15.14
N ASN A 202 10.73 2.04 14.73
CA ASN A 202 10.68 3.47 14.45
C ASN A 202 10.62 4.33 15.73
N ASP A 203 10.22 3.77 16.87
CA ASP A 203 9.98 4.54 18.10
C ASP A 203 11.21 4.84 18.97
N SER A 204 12.34 4.16 18.78
CA SER A 204 13.47 4.33 19.72
C SER A 204 14.55 5.35 19.29
N ASN A 205 14.53 5.88 18.06
CA ASN A 205 15.62 6.74 17.57
C ASN A 205 15.19 7.93 16.67
N ARG A 206 13.89 8.26 16.60
CA ARG A 206 13.39 9.32 15.70
C ARG A 206 12.46 10.36 16.33
N ALA A 207 12.44 10.49 17.65
CA ALA A 207 11.88 11.68 18.29
C ALA A 207 12.73 12.91 17.92
N GLY A 208 12.45 13.54 16.77
CA GLY A 208 13.05 14.81 16.38
C GLY A 208 13.64 14.92 14.96
N LYS A 209 13.72 13.85 14.14
CA LYS A 209 14.25 14.00 12.76
C LYS A 209 13.25 14.62 11.78
N ASN A 210 11.96 14.46 12.03
CA ASN A 210 10.88 15.06 11.23
C ASN A 210 10.23 16.28 11.89
N THR A 211 10.80 16.79 13.00
CA THR A 211 10.36 18.09 13.52
C THR A 211 10.88 19.19 12.59
N LEU A 212 10.01 20.18 12.35
CA LEU A 212 10.34 21.35 11.53
C LEU A 212 11.69 21.97 11.93
N SER A 213 12.04 21.91 13.22
CA SER A 213 13.31 22.39 13.78
C SER A 213 14.55 21.73 13.18
N MET A 214 14.53 20.42 12.91
CA MET A 214 15.67 19.72 12.29
C MET A 214 15.75 20.00 10.79
N LYS A 215 14.61 20.03 10.08
CA LYS A 215 14.59 20.45 8.67
C LYS A 215 15.02 21.91 8.50
N MET A 216 14.68 22.78 9.44
CA MET A 216 15.17 24.17 9.50
C MET A 216 16.68 24.24 9.76
N LYS A 217 17.23 23.34 10.58
CA LYS A 217 18.66 23.25 10.85
C LYS A 217 19.44 22.77 9.61
N GLU A 218 18.93 21.77 8.91
CA GLU A 218 19.48 21.30 7.64
C GLU A 218 19.41 22.38 6.55
N ILE A 219 18.31 23.16 6.46
CA ILE A 219 18.19 24.29 5.53
C ILE A 219 19.15 25.44 5.88
N ALA A 220 19.41 25.66 7.18
CA ALA A 220 20.39 26.65 7.64
C ALA A 220 21.84 26.21 7.35
N GLU A 221 22.14 24.92 7.46
CA GLU A 221 23.45 24.34 7.13
C GLU A 221 23.74 24.37 5.61
N ILE A 222 22.71 24.40 4.76
CA ILE A 222 22.81 24.45 3.29
C ILE A 222 23.10 25.88 2.75
N GLY A 223 23.28 26.89 3.60
CA GLY A 223 23.92 28.15 3.19
C GLY A 223 23.11 29.04 2.22
N PHE A 224 21.78 29.02 2.28
CA PHE A 224 20.95 30.04 1.63
C PHE A 224 20.71 31.23 2.56
N GLU A 225 21.70 32.12 2.61
CA GLU A 225 21.70 33.36 3.42
C GLU A 225 20.58 34.35 3.04
N GLN A 226 19.84 34.12 1.95
CA GLN A 226 18.83 35.06 1.41
C GLN A 226 17.37 34.81 1.84
N ILE A 227 17.08 33.74 2.61
CA ILE A 227 15.71 33.44 3.10
C ILE A 227 15.52 33.79 4.59
N ARG A 228 16.58 34.25 5.28
CA ARG A 228 16.54 34.50 6.74
C ARG A 228 15.73 35.72 7.18
N THR A 229 15.17 36.53 6.28
CA THR A 229 14.43 37.73 6.67
C THR A 229 12.96 37.62 6.25
N ASN A 230 12.09 37.44 7.26
CA ASN A 230 10.62 37.55 7.25
C ASN A 230 9.71 36.36 6.92
N LEU A 231 10.19 35.12 6.74
CA LEU A 231 9.26 33.97 6.67
C LEU A 231 8.86 33.37 8.04
N PHE A 232 9.65 33.62 9.08
CA PHE A 232 9.42 33.02 10.41
C PHE A 232 8.20 33.62 11.13
N ASP A 233 7.82 34.87 10.82
CA ASP A 233 7.00 35.68 11.74
C ASP A 233 5.49 35.70 11.41
N ILE A 234 5.05 35.38 10.18
CA ILE A 234 3.66 35.68 9.78
C ILE A 234 2.76 34.44 9.63
N HIS A 235 3.28 33.30 9.16
CA HIS A 235 2.46 32.09 8.92
C HIS A 235 2.83 30.90 9.79
N THR A 236 4.06 30.86 10.30
CA THR A 236 4.59 29.71 11.05
C THR A 236 4.00 29.64 12.46
N ALA A 237 3.76 30.77 13.13
CA ALA A 237 3.24 30.77 14.50
C ALA A 237 1.76 30.34 14.62
N GLU A 238 0.90 30.74 13.68
CA GLU A 238 -0.54 30.46 13.77
C GLU A 238 -0.88 29.04 13.26
N ALA A 239 -0.29 28.63 12.13
CA ALA A 239 -0.52 27.31 11.56
C ALA A 239 0.08 26.20 12.44
N MET A 240 1.27 26.40 13.01
CA MET A 240 1.87 25.41 13.90
C MET A 240 1.12 25.28 15.23
N ARG A 241 0.53 26.37 15.74
CA ARG A 241 -0.30 26.33 16.94
C ARG A 241 -1.58 25.53 16.71
N GLN A 242 -2.25 25.75 15.58
CA GLN A 242 -3.44 24.97 15.20
C GLN A 242 -3.11 23.48 15.01
N VAL A 243 -2.00 23.15 14.35
CA VAL A 243 -1.60 21.74 14.14
C VAL A 243 -1.20 21.07 15.45
N ALA A 244 -0.50 21.77 16.34
CA ALA A 244 -0.14 21.26 17.66
C ALA A 244 -1.38 21.03 18.54
N ASP A 245 -2.35 21.96 18.52
CA ASP A 245 -3.58 21.83 19.30
C ASP A 245 -4.47 20.67 18.80
N ILE A 246 -4.54 20.46 17.48
CA ILE A 246 -5.27 19.33 16.87
C ILE A 246 -4.58 18.00 17.23
N SER A 247 -3.25 17.95 17.13
CA SER A 247 -2.47 16.75 17.47
C SER A 247 -2.62 16.38 18.94
N ASN A 248 -2.53 17.36 19.84
CA ASN A 248 -2.63 17.12 21.28
C ASN A 248 -4.04 16.68 21.70
N ARG A 249 -5.09 17.26 21.11
CA ARG A 249 -6.47 16.80 21.34
C ARG A 249 -6.69 15.37 20.85
N SER A 250 -6.20 15.03 19.65
CA SER A 250 -6.37 13.69 19.10
C SER A 250 -5.64 12.61 19.91
N ILE A 251 -4.52 12.95 20.55
CA ILE A 251 -3.78 12.05 21.44
C ILE A 251 -4.53 11.89 22.78
N LEU A 252 -5.01 12.98 23.37
CA LEU A 252 -5.77 12.94 24.62
C LEU A 252 -7.10 12.20 24.48
N ASP A 253 -7.82 12.35 23.37
CA ASP A 253 -9.10 11.67 23.14
C ASP A 253 -8.96 10.14 22.97
N GLN A 254 -7.76 9.65 22.62
CA GLN A 254 -7.46 8.23 22.45
C GLN A 254 -6.91 7.56 23.73
N LEU A 255 -6.46 8.35 24.69
CA LEU A 255 -5.89 7.89 25.95
C LEU A 255 -6.96 7.93 27.06
N SER A 256 -7.61 6.79 27.31
CA SER A 256 -8.49 6.61 28.48
C SER A 256 -7.65 6.44 29.75
N LEU A 257 -7.19 7.56 30.30
CA LEU A 257 -6.30 7.64 31.46
C LEU A 257 -7.07 7.47 32.77
N ASP A 258 -6.44 6.84 33.76
CA ASP A 258 -6.97 6.77 35.11
C ASP A 258 -6.51 7.96 35.98
N ASP A 259 -7.11 8.10 37.18
CA ASP A 259 -6.81 9.21 38.09
C ASP A 259 -5.33 9.20 38.57
N SER A 260 -4.64 8.06 38.51
CA SER A 260 -3.23 7.94 38.88
C SER A 260 -2.33 8.48 37.77
N ASP A 261 -2.62 8.15 36.52
CA ASP A 261 -1.88 8.61 35.35
C ASP A 261 -1.94 10.15 35.21
N TYR A 262 -3.06 10.77 35.60
CA TYR A 262 -3.22 12.22 35.57
C TYR A 262 -2.33 12.93 36.59
N VAL A 263 -2.12 12.33 37.78
CA VAL A 263 -1.27 12.90 38.83
C VAL A 263 0.20 12.89 38.40
N ASP A 264 0.65 11.79 37.80
CA ASP A 264 2.03 11.67 37.31
C ASP A 264 2.28 12.62 36.13
N MET A 265 1.32 12.77 35.23
CA MET A 265 1.40 13.74 34.13
C MET A 265 1.50 15.19 34.63
N ILE A 266 0.72 15.58 35.64
CA ILE A 266 0.81 16.93 36.24
C ILE A 266 2.19 17.17 36.84
N LYS A 267 2.75 16.16 37.50
CA LYS A 267 4.07 16.26 38.12
C LYS A 267 5.16 16.49 37.07
N GLU A 268 5.19 15.69 36.02
CA GLU A 268 6.13 15.84 34.91
C GLU A 268 5.97 17.20 34.19
N GLN A 269 4.73 17.64 33.96
CA GLN A 269 4.45 18.94 33.37
C GLN A 269 4.98 20.09 34.23
N ARG A 270 4.87 19.98 35.56
CA ARG A 270 5.38 21.00 36.49
C ARG A 270 6.90 21.08 36.48
N GLU A 271 7.58 19.93 36.47
CA GLU A 271 9.04 19.85 36.37
C GLU A 271 9.54 20.42 35.03
N MET A 272 8.85 20.10 33.93
CA MET A 272 9.14 20.65 32.61
C MET A 272 8.94 22.17 32.55
N LEU A 273 7.83 22.67 33.08
CA LEU A 273 7.53 24.11 33.14
C LEU A 273 8.59 24.87 33.92
N GLN A 274 9.03 24.33 35.06
CA GLN A 274 10.08 24.96 35.85
C GLN A 274 11.39 25.02 35.07
N SER A 275 11.83 23.90 34.47
CA SER A 275 13.05 23.86 33.66
C SER A 275 12.99 24.82 32.45
N LYS A 276 11.83 24.93 31.81
CA LYS A 276 11.63 25.87 30.70
C LYS A 276 11.65 27.32 31.14
N THR A 277 11.11 27.61 32.32
CA THR A 277 11.16 28.96 32.90
C THR A 277 12.61 29.36 33.17
N GLU A 278 13.40 28.47 33.79
CA GLU A 278 14.83 28.70 34.04
C GLU A 278 15.62 28.92 32.73
N GLN A 279 15.37 28.11 31.70
CA GLN A 279 16.01 28.30 30.39
C GLN A 279 15.61 29.62 29.71
N CYS A 280 14.35 30.04 29.83
CA CYS A 280 13.90 31.33 29.31
C CYS A 280 14.58 32.49 30.03
N GLU A 281 14.69 32.44 31.36
CA GLU A 281 15.37 33.46 32.16
C GLU A 281 16.87 33.55 31.77
N GLU A 282 17.54 32.42 31.58
CA GLU A 282 18.93 32.38 31.11
C GLU A 282 19.09 33.00 29.71
N LEU A 283 18.23 32.62 28.76
CA LEU A 283 18.26 33.15 27.39
C LEU A 283 17.88 34.62 27.30
N GLU A 284 16.98 35.10 28.14
CA GLU A 284 16.65 36.52 28.25
C GLU A 284 17.84 37.33 28.77
N GLU A 285 18.53 36.81 29.79
CA GLU A 285 19.73 37.43 30.34
C GLU A 285 20.89 37.45 29.34
N GLU A 286 21.09 36.35 28.60
CA GLU A 286 22.08 36.27 27.53
C GLU A 286 21.75 37.27 26.41
N ASN A 287 20.49 37.35 25.97
CA ASN A 287 20.05 38.34 24.99
C ASN A 287 20.28 39.78 25.46
N ARG A 288 20.05 40.05 26.74
CA ARG A 288 20.33 41.36 27.34
C ARG A 288 21.83 41.68 27.27
N CYS A 289 22.68 40.73 27.64
CA CYS A 289 24.14 40.87 27.56
C CYS A 289 24.62 41.10 26.12
N LEU A 290 24.09 40.34 25.16
CA LEU A 290 24.41 40.49 23.74
C LEU A 290 23.97 41.85 23.19
N LYS A 291 22.76 42.33 23.53
CA LYS A 291 22.28 43.66 23.14
C LYS A 291 23.17 44.77 23.68
N ASN A 292 23.61 44.68 24.94
CA ASN A 292 24.54 45.64 25.52
C ASN A 292 25.88 45.62 24.78
N LYS A 293 26.41 44.45 24.44
CA LYS A 293 27.66 44.30 23.71
C LYS A 293 27.60 44.83 22.28
N ILE A 294 26.46 44.65 21.61
CA ILE A 294 26.19 45.25 20.30
C ILE A 294 26.18 46.78 20.41
N ALA A 295 25.48 47.34 21.40
CA ALA A 295 25.44 48.78 21.64
C ALA A 295 26.84 49.37 21.93
N GLU A 296 27.67 48.67 22.70
CA GLU A 296 29.07 49.05 22.92
C GLU A 296 29.89 49.06 21.63
N LEU A 297 29.79 48.01 20.80
CA LEU A 297 30.49 47.90 19.52
C LEU A 297 30.05 48.98 18.52
N GLU A 298 28.77 49.31 18.49
CA GLU A 298 28.22 50.39 17.66
C GLU A 298 28.73 51.76 18.14
N SER A 299 28.76 52.00 19.45
CA SER A 299 29.32 53.24 20.01
C SER A 299 30.82 53.40 19.71
N TYR A 300 31.57 52.29 19.68
CA TYR A 300 32.99 52.27 19.36
C TYR A 300 33.24 52.53 17.86
N LYS A 301 32.37 52.01 16.98
CA LYS A 301 32.40 52.32 15.54
C LYS A 301 32.11 53.79 15.25
N ILE A 302 31.24 54.43 16.03
CA ILE A 302 30.93 55.86 15.91
C ILE A 302 32.11 56.73 16.36
N LYS A 303 32.85 56.37 17.42
CA LYS A 303 34.04 57.10 17.90
C LYS A 303 35.27 57.00 16.98
N LYS A 304 35.29 56.06 16.03
CA LYS A 304 36.39 55.85 15.06
C LYS A 304 36.14 56.49 13.69
N ARG A 305 34.96 57.11 13.48
CA ARG A 305 34.65 57.97 12.34
C ARG A 305 34.81 59.43 12.75
#